data_AF-A0AAJ7WK70-F1
#
_entry.id   AF-A0AAJ7WK70-F1
#
_cell.length_a   1.000
_cell.length_b   1.000
_cell.length_c   1.000
_cell.angle_alpha   90.00
_cell.angle_beta   90.00
_cell.angle_gamma   90.00
#
_symmetry.space_group_name_H-M   'P 1'
#
loop_
_entity.id
_entity.type
_entity.pdbx_description
1 polymer ?
#
loop_
_entity_poly.entity_id
_entity_poly.type
_entity_poly.pdbx_seq_one_letter_code
_entity_poly.pdbx_strand_id
1 'polypeptide(L)'
;MQNPESSTAERLELFREASERHQLMYRLAMTGSGIDRHLFCLYVVSRYLGEESPFLQKVLSEPWRLSTSQTPQQHVELFDLARFPRHQSSGGGFGPVTDDGYGVSYIIMGDSLINFHISSKFSCPETDSHRFGANIRSSMMDILALFNLDKQSATASP
;
A
#
# COMPACT_ATOMS: atom_id res chain seq x y z
N MET A 1 4.62 -12.00 -11.25
CA MET A 1 6.03 -11.72 -10.89
C MET A 1 6.85 -12.97 -10.56
N GLN A 2 6.40 -13.87 -9.69
CA GLN A 2 7.22 -15.02 -9.23
C GLN A 2 7.09 -16.30 -10.08
N ASN A 3 6.17 -16.36 -11.04
CA ASN A 3 6.06 -17.52 -11.94
C ASN A 3 7.30 -17.59 -12.85
N PRO A 4 8.16 -18.62 -12.76
CA PRO A 4 9.37 -18.72 -13.59
C PRO A 4 9.07 -18.81 -15.08
N GLU A 5 7.90 -19.33 -15.46
CA GLU A 5 7.48 -19.51 -16.85
C GLU A 5 6.99 -18.21 -17.52
N SER A 6 6.60 -17.20 -16.74
CA SER A 6 6.08 -15.95 -17.30
C SER A 6 7.20 -15.07 -17.86
N SER A 7 7.00 -14.54 -19.07
CA SER A 7 7.96 -13.65 -19.72
C SER A 7 8.05 -12.28 -19.03
N THR A 8 9.14 -11.54 -19.23
CA THR A 8 9.28 -10.16 -18.72
C THR A 8 8.19 -9.23 -19.26
N ALA A 9 7.81 -9.40 -20.54
CA ALA A 9 6.77 -8.59 -21.18
C ALA A 9 5.39 -8.83 -20.54
N GLU A 10 5.03 -10.10 -20.34
CA GLU A 10 3.79 -10.51 -19.66
C GLU A 10 3.73 -9.98 -18.22
N ARG A 11 4.85 -10.11 -17.48
CA ARG A 11 4.96 -9.57 -16.12
C ARG A 11 4.75 -8.06 -16.08
N LEU A 12 5.30 -7.32 -17.04
CA LEU A 12 5.15 -5.87 -17.16
C LEU A 12 3.72 -5.46 -17.52
N GLU A 13 3.08 -6.20 -18.42
CA GLU A 13 1.69 -5.98 -18.80
C GLU A 13 0.76 -6.16 -17.59
N LEU A 14 0.87 -7.29 -16.89
CA LEU A 14 0.07 -7.57 -15.68
C LEU A 14 0.35 -6.56 -14.55
N PHE A 15 1.59 -6.11 -14.39
CA PHE A 15 1.93 -5.07 -13.42
C PHE A 15 1.25 -3.73 -13.74
N ARG A 16 1.20 -3.34 -15.02
CA ARG A 16 0.51 -2.12 -15.47
C ARG A 16 -0.99 -2.24 -15.24
N GLU A 17 -1.61 -3.34 -15.62
CA GLU A 17 -3.04 -3.59 -15.39
C GLU A 17 -3.40 -3.49 -13.91
N ALA A 18 -2.63 -4.17 -13.04
CA ALA A 18 -2.83 -4.10 -11.60
C ALA A 18 -2.70 -2.68 -11.04
N SER A 19 -1.71 -1.92 -11.53
CA SER A 19 -1.47 -0.53 -11.12
C SER A 19 -2.60 0.40 -11.56
N GLU A 20 -3.07 0.28 -12.80
CA GLU A 20 -4.19 1.06 -13.33
C GLU A 20 -5.48 0.75 -12.57
N ARG A 21 -5.75 -0.52 -12.29
CA ARG A 21 -6.89 -0.96 -11.49
C ARG A 21 -6.84 -0.39 -10.07
N HIS A 22 -5.67 -0.40 -9.43
CA HIS A 22 -5.48 0.19 -8.10
C HIS A 22 -5.76 1.70 -8.12
N GLN A 23 -5.20 2.43 -9.09
CA GLN A 23 -5.44 3.87 -9.26
C GLN A 23 -6.91 4.20 -9.49
N LEU A 24 -7.61 3.41 -10.31
CA LEU A 24 -9.05 3.56 -10.54
C LEU A 24 -9.83 3.36 -9.23
N MET A 25 -9.57 2.28 -8.50
CA MET A 25 -10.27 1.99 -7.22
C MET A 25 -10.05 3.09 -6.19
N TYR A 26 -8.81 3.57 -6.06
CA TYR A 26 -8.49 4.68 -5.17
C TYR A 26 -9.29 5.93 -5.51
N ARG A 27 -9.35 6.34 -6.80
CA ARG A 27 -10.12 7.51 -7.23
C ARG A 27 -11.62 7.35 -6.94
N LEU A 28 -12.18 6.18 -7.26
CA LEU A 28 -13.58 5.86 -6.96
C LEU A 28 -13.86 5.95 -5.46
N ALA A 29 -12.99 5.41 -4.62
CA ALA A 29 -13.13 5.51 -3.16
C ALA A 29 -13.08 6.97 -2.67
N MET A 30 -12.15 7.77 -3.20
CA MET A 30 -12.02 9.21 -2.87
C MET A 30 -13.25 10.03 -3.28
N THR A 31 -13.96 9.62 -4.32
CA THR A 31 -15.23 10.25 -4.76
C THR A 31 -16.47 9.62 -4.14
N GLY A 32 -16.33 8.82 -3.07
CA GLY A 32 -17.45 8.23 -2.33
C GLY A 32 -18.08 7.00 -2.99
N SER A 33 -17.45 6.43 -4.02
CA SER A 33 -17.88 5.19 -4.70
C SER A 33 -17.21 3.92 -4.13
N GLY A 34 -16.63 4.01 -2.93
CA GLY A 34 -16.12 2.86 -2.18
C GLY A 34 -17.25 2.05 -1.52
N ILE A 35 -17.00 0.77 -1.25
CA ILE A 35 -18.04 -0.15 -0.76
C ILE A 35 -18.06 -0.29 0.77
N ASP A 36 -16.93 -0.16 1.44
CA ASP A 36 -16.76 -0.54 2.85
C ASP A 36 -17.68 0.24 3.79
N ARG A 37 -17.74 1.57 3.61
CA ARG A 37 -18.61 2.44 4.42
C ARG A 37 -20.09 2.24 4.09
N HIS A 38 -20.40 1.88 2.85
CA HIS A 38 -21.76 1.55 2.45
C HIS A 38 -22.22 0.24 3.11
N LEU A 39 -21.40 -0.81 3.04
CA LEU A 39 -21.67 -2.09 3.72
C LEU A 39 -21.77 -1.93 5.23
N PHE A 40 -20.92 -1.10 5.83
CA PHE A 40 -21.01 -0.77 7.26
C PHE A 40 -22.32 -0.06 7.61
N CYS A 41 -22.78 0.88 6.78
CA CYS A 41 -24.07 1.55 6.97
C CYS A 41 -25.23 0.54 6.93
N LEU A 42 -25.24 -0.36 5.93
CA LEU A 42 -26.25 -1.42 5.82
C LEU A 42 -26.25 -2.32 7.07
N TYR A 43 -25.08 -2.66 7.60
CA TYR A 43 -24.96 -3.40 8.85
C TYR A 43 -25.56 -2.64 10.04
N VAL A 44 -25.22 -1.35 10.22
CA VAL A 44 -25.77 -0.55 11.31
C VAL A 44 -27.31 -0.48 11.23
N VAL A 45 -27.85 -0.29 10.02
CA VAL A 45 -29.31 -0.26 9.79
C VAL A 45 -29.95 -1.63 10.07
N SER A 46 -29.34 -2.73 9.62
CA SER A 46 -29.88 -4.07 9.88
C SER A 46 -29.94 -4.36 11.39
N ARG A 47 -28.90 -3.96 12.14
CA ARG A 47 -28.88 -4.08 13.61
C ARG A 47 -29.96 -3.24 14.27
N TYR A 48 -30.21 -2.03 13.79
CA TYR A 48 -31.28 -1.17 14.29
C TYR A 48 -32.68 -1.76 14.05
N LEU A 49 -32.89 -2.37 12.87
CA LEU A 49 -34.17 -3.00 12.51
C LEU A 49 -34.35 -4.40 13.12
N GLY A 50 -33.32 -4.96 13.78
CA GLY A 50 -33.34 -6.33 14.29
C GLY A 50 -33.26 -7.39 13.19
N GLU A 51 -32.77 -7.02 12.00
CA GLU A 51 -32.63 -7.92 10.86
C GLU A 51 -31.22 -8.50 10.76
N GLU A 52 -31.14 -9.82 10.64
CA GLU A 52 -29.90 -10.52 10.42
C GLU A 52 -29.64 -10.73 8.92
N SER A 53 -28.42 -10.39 8.49
CA SER A 53 -27.95 -10.62 7.13
C SER A 53 -26.72 -11.53 7.15
N PRO A 54 -26.85 -12.80 6.72
CA PRO A 54 -25.70 -13.71 6.59
C PRO A 54 -24.60 -13.15 5.69
N PHE A 55 -24.98 -12.38 4.66
CA PHE A 55 -24.04 -11.70 3.79
C PHE A 55 -23.22 -10.65 4.55
N LEU A 56 -23.87 -9.75 5.30
CA LEU A 56 -23.18 -8.70 6.05
C LEU A 56 -22.31 -9.28 7.18
N GLN A 57 -22.76 -10.34 7.84
CA GLN A 57 -21.95 -11.05 8.83
C GLN A 57 -20.67 -11.62 8.20
N LYS A 58 -20.79 -12.26 7.04
CA LYS A 58 -19.63 -12.83 6.35
C LYS A 58 -18.66 -11.75 5.89
N VAL A 59 -19.12 -10.74 5.15
CA VAL A 59 -18.25 -9.73 4.55
C VAL A 59 -17.51 -8.89 5.60
N LEU A 60 -18.13 -8.67 6.77
CA LEU A 60 -17.52 -7.91 7.87
C LEU A 60 -16.66 -8.76 8.81
N SER A 61 -16.71 -10.09 8.70
CA SER A 61 -15.88 -10.99 9.51
C SER A 61 -14.44 -11.14 9.00
N GLU A 62 -14.17 -10.75 7.76
CA GLU A 62 -12.86 -10.91 7.14
C GLU A 62 -11.82 -9.97 7.80
N PRO A 63 -10.73 -10.51 8.36
CA PRO A 63 -9.73 -9.71 9.07
C PRO A 63 -8.88 -8.87 8.10
N TRP A 64 -8.68 -7.60 8.44
CA TRP A 64 -7.76 -6.70 7.75
C TRP A 64 -6.29 -6.98 8.13
N ARG A 65 -5.76 -8.11 7.66
CA ARG A 65 -4.38 -8.55 7.98
C ARG A 65 -3.29 -7.61 7.47
N LEU A 66 -3.58 -6.76 6.49
CA LEU A 66 -2.67 -5.72 6.04
C LEU A 66 -3.41 -4.38 6.07
N SER A 67 -3.14 -3.58 7.08
CA SER A 67 -3.65 -2.22 7.19
C SER A 67 -2.57 -1.25 6.71
N THR A 68 -2.88 -0.43 5.70
CA THR A 68 -1.92 0.49 5.11
C THR A 68 -2.42 1.92 5.05
N SER A 69 -1.52 2.89 5.15
CA SER A 69 -1.84 4.29 4.84
C SER A 69 -0.63 5.03 4.27
N GLN A 70 -0.88 5.83 3.24
CA GLN A 70 0.06 6.86 2.83
C GLN A 70 -0.20 8.13 3.64
N THR A 71 0.85 8.74 4.20
CA THR A 71 0.77 10.12 4.69
C THR A 71 1.37 11.03 3.61
N PRO A 72 0.55 11.71 2.79
CA PRO A 72 1.08 12.62 1.77
C PRO A 72 1.77 13.80 2.46
N GLN A 73 2.96 14.16 2.01
CA GLN A 73 3.56 15.43 2.43
C GLN A 73 2.80 16.57 1.78
N GLN A 74 2.11 17.36 2.61
CA GLN A 74 1.54 18.62 2.18
C GLN A 74 2.66 19.66 2.15
N HIS A 75 2.66 20.51 1.12
CA HIS A 75 3.58 21.66 0.99
C HIS A 75 5.02 21.34 0.58
N VAL A 76 5.28 20.23 -0.11
CA VAL A 76 6.63 19.91 -0.63
C VAL A 76 7.19 21.03 -1.50
N GLU A 77 6.33 21.74 -2.25
CA GLU A 77 6.72 22.89 -3.08
C GLU A 77 7.16 24.13 -2.28
N LEU A 78 6.78 24.22 -0.99
CA LEU A 78 7.14 25.36 -0.13
C LEU A 78 8.52 25.17 0.54
N PHE A 79 9.11 23.98 0.46
CA PHE A 79 10.38 23.66 1.11
C PHE A 79 11.33 22.90 0.20
N ASP A 80 12.51 23.48 -0.02
CA ASP A 80 13.61 22.80 -0.71
C ASP A 80 14.27 21.77 0.23
N LEU A 81 13.78 20.53 0.17
CA LEU A 81 14.29 19.41 0.95
C LEU A 81 15.70 18.96 0.53
N ALA A 82 16.18 19.35 -0.67
CA ALA A 82 17.54 19.07 -1.11
C ALA A 82 18.53 20.03 -0.44
N ARG A 83 18.16 21.31 -0.34
CA ARG A 83 18.94 22.32 0.38
C ARG A 83 18.87 22.16 1.89
N PHE A 84 17.76 21.64 2.42
CA PHE A 84 17.54 21.50 3.86
C PHE A 84 17.19 20.06 4.30
N PRO A 85 18.11 19.09 4.15
CA PRO A 85 17.82 17.67 4.35
C PRO A 85 17.38 17.32 5.78
N ARG A 86 17.74 18.13 6.78
CA ARG A 86 17.33 17.93 8.18
C ARG A 86 15.84 18.17 8.45
N HIS A 87 15.10 18.74 7.50
CA HIS A 87 13.65 18.96 7.64
C HIS A 87 12.83 17.78 7.11
N GLN A 88 13.50 16.74 6.58
CA GLN A 88 12.85 15.51 6.19
C GLN A 88 12.35 14.75 7.42
N SER A 89 11.12 14.27 7.37
CA SER A 89 10.51 13.47 8.43
C SER A 89 10.23 12.07 7.89
N SER A 90 10.62 11.03 8.62
CA SER A 90 10.26 9.64 8.30
C SER A 90 8.77 9.35 8.44
N GLY A 91 7.99 10.30 8.93
CA GLY A 91 6.56 10.15 9.16
C GLY A 91 6.21 9.51 10.49
N GLY A 92 4.97 9.05 10.57
CA GLY A 92 4.45 8.29 11.71
C GLY A 92 3.95 6.92 11.28
N GLY A 93 3.55 6.12 12.26
CA GLY A 93 3.04 4.77 12.05
C GLY A 93 1.95 4.40 13.04
N PHE A 94 1.41 3.20 12.86
CA PHE A 94 0.36 2.62 13.69
C PHE A 94 0.60 1.11 13.85
N GLY A 95 0.00 0.52 14.88
CA GLY A 95 0.01 -0.92 15.13
C GLY A 95 -0.90 -1.70 14.16
N PRO A 96 -0.75 -3.03 14.05
CA PRO A 96 -1.67 -3.84 13.25
C PRO A 96 -3.09 -3.84 13.85
N VAL A 97 -4.10 -3.95 13.00
CA VAL A 97 -5.52 -4.00 13.41
C VAL A 97 -6.01 -5.41 13.74
N THR A 98 -5.19 -6.43 13.48
CA THR A 98 -5.42 -7.84 13.85
C THR A 98 -4.20 -8.40 14.56
N ASP A 99 -4.36 -9.51 15.28
CA ASP A 99 -3.25 -10.16 15.99
C ASP A 99 -2.24 -10.81 15.04
N ASP A 100 -2.70 -11.25 13.88
CA ASP A 100 -1.98 -11.96 12.82
C ASP A 100 -1.64 -11.06 11.61
N GLY A 101 -1.67 -9.74 11.80
CA GLY A 101 -1.54 -8.77 10.72
C GLY A 101 -0.36 -7.81 10.84
N TYR A 102 -0.30 -6.89 9.87
CA TYR A 102 0.68 -5.81 9.78
C TYR A 102 0.00 -4.43 9.74
N GLY A 103 0.62 -3.46 10.39
CA GLY A 103 0.37 -2.04 10.17
C GLY A 103 1.50 -1.43 9.35
N VAL A 104 1.18 -0.85 8.19
CA VAL A 104 2.19 -0.30 7.26
C VAL A 104 1.86 1.14 6.89
N SER A 105 2.63 2.08 7.42
CA SER A 105 2.56 3.47 7.01
C SER A 105 3.72 3.79 6.09
N TYR A 106 3.49 4.64 5.08
CA TYR A 106 4.57 5.10 4.21
C TYR A 106 4.43 6.56 3.81
N ILE A 107 5.59 7.18 3.59
CA ILE A 107 5.73 8.54 3.07
C ILE A 107 6.67 8.51 1.88
N ILE A 108 6.23 9.11 0.77
CA ILE A 108 7.06 9.38 -0.40
C ILE A 108 7.59 10.80 -0.23
N MET A 109 8.92 10.95 -0.17
CA MET A 109 9.61 12.22 0.03
C MET A 109 10.41 12.59 -1.21
N GLY A 110 9.98 13.67 -1.89
CA GLY A 110 10.55 14.09 -3.17
C GLY A 110 10.54 12.95 -4.19
N ASP A 111 11.60 12.88 -4.99
CA ASP A 111 11.69 11.92 -6.11
C ASP A 111 12.57 10.69 -5.81
N SER A 112 13.23 10.66 -4.65
CA SER A 112 14.32 9.69 -4.39
C SER A 112 14.14 8.85 -3.13
N LEU A 113 13.14 9.13 -2.29
CA LEU A 113 13.04 8.49 -0.98
C LEU A 113 11.62 8.07 -0.64
N ILE A 114 11.47 6.82 -0.21
CA ILE A 114 10.23 6.29 0.36
C ILE A 114 10.55 5.72 1.74
N ASN A 115 9.88 6.23 2.78
CA ASN A 115 9.99 5.71 4.13
C ASN A 115 8.82 4.79 4.42
N PHE A 116 9.11 3.64 5.01
CA PHE A 116 8.12 2.69 5.50
C PHE A 116 8.27 2.55 7.02
N HIS A 117 7.15 2.69 7.73
CA HIS A 117 7.00 2.22 9.10
C HIS A 117 6.16 0.94 9.07
N ILE A 118 6.72 -0.16 9.57
CA ILE A 118 6.10 -1.48 9.57
C ILE A 118 5.99 -1.97 11.01
N SER A 119 4.80 -2.42 11.41
CA SER A 119 4.53 -2.97 12.72
C SER A 119 3.82 -4.32 12.62
N SER A 120 4.08 -5.18 13.59
CA SER A 120 3.43 -6.48 13.78
C SER A 120 3.47 -6.84 15.28
N LYS A 121 2.67 -7.82 15.72
CA LYS A 121 2.69 -8.25 17.13
C LYS A 121 3.71 -9.36 17.34
N PHE A 122 4.55 -9.24 18.38
CA PHE A 122 5.47 -10.31 18.78
C PHE A 122 4.77 -11.62 19.16
N SER A 123 3.49 -11.55 19.55
CA SER A 123 2.69 -12.72 19.92
C SER A 123 2.31 -13.60 18.73
N CYS A 124 2.40 -13.11 17.49
CA CYS A 124 2.10 -13.90 16.29
C CYS A 124 3.39 -14.35 15.59
N PRO A 125 3.75 -15.65 15.65
CA PRO A 125 4.97 -16.17 15.04
C PRO A 125 4.96 -16.13 13.50
N GLU A 126 3.79 -15.95 12.89
CA GLU A 126 3.65 -15.83 11.43
C GLU A 126 3.98 -14.42 10.93
N THR A 127 4.01 -13.41 11.82
CA THR A 127 4.30 -12.02 11.46
C THR A 127 5.69 -11.58 11.90
N ASP A 128 6.41 -10.89 11.02
CA ASP A 128 7.72 -10.33 11.33
C ASP A 128 7.93 -9.04 10.52
N SER A 129 8.03 -7.91 11.22
CA SER A 129 8.15 -6.58 10.60
C SER A 129 9.44 -6.41 9.80
N HIS A 130 10.55 -7.01 10.25
CA HIS A 130 11.84 -6.93 9.55
C HIS A 130 11.84 -7.77 8.28
N ARG A 131 11.31 -9.00 8.36
CA ARG A 131 11.14 -9.88 7.20
C ARG A 131 10.18 -9.27 6.18
N PHE A 132 9.08 -8.69 6.64
CA PHE A 132 8.13 -8.01 5.75
C PHE A 132 8.78 -6.79 5.08
N GLY A 133 9.56 -5.99 5.81
CA GLY A 133 10.34 -4.89 5.24
C GLY A 133 11.36 -5.32 4.19
N ALA A 134 12.07 -6.44 4.43
CA ALA A 134 12.96 -7.03 3.44
C ALA A 134 12.21 -7.46 2.17
N ASN A 135 11.02 -8.04 2.31
CA ASN A 135 10.17 -8.43 1.18
C ASN A 135 9.65 -7.22 0.39
N ILE A 136 9.27 -6.13 1.05
CA ILE A 136 8.88 -4.87 0.37
C ILE A 136 10.07 -4.37 -0.45
N ARG A 137 11.27 -4.29 0.16
CA ARG A 137 12.48 -3.85 -0.54
C ARG A 137 12.78 -4.72 -1.77
N SER A 138 12.73 -6.05 -1.63
CA SER A 138 12.93 -6.97 -2.75
C SER A 138 11.90 -6.73 -3.85
N SER A 139 10.63 -6.60 -3.49
CA SER A 139 9.54 -6.37 -4.45
C SER A 139 9.71 -5.05 -5.21
N MET A 140 10.16 -3.99 -4.54
CA MET A 140 10.47 -2.71 -5.19
C MET A 140 11.64 -2.82 -6.17
N MET A 141 12.69 -3.59 -5.83
CA MET A 141 13.80 -3.86 -6.74
C MET A 141 13.37 -4.70 -7.94
N ASP A 142 12.50 -5.68 -7.74
CA ASP A 142 11.94 -6.51 -8.82
C ASP A 142 11.11 -5.65 -9.79
N ILE A 143 10.32 -4.70 -9.26
CA ILE A 143 9.59 -3.72 -10.07
C ILE A 143 10.60 -2.85 -10.83
N LEU A 144 11.63 -2.30 -10.19
CA LEU A 144 12.64 -1.49 -10.86
C LEU A 144 13.30 -2.25 -12.04
N ALA A 145 13.69 -3.50 -11.82
CA ALA A 145 14.27 -4.36 -12.84
C ALA A 145 13.30 -4.63 -14.01
N LEU A 146 11.99 -4.73 -13.74
CA LEU A 146 10.96 -4.93 -14.75
C LEU A 146 10.91 -3.78 -15.77
N PHE A 147 11.14 -2.54 -15.31
CA PHE A 147 11.11 -1.34 -16.16
C PHE A 147 12.44 -1.04 -16.88
N ASN A 148 13.53 -1.79 -16.59
CA ASN A 148 14.85 -1.61 -17.23
C ASN A 148 15.35 -0.14 -17.27
N LEU A 149 15.06 0.66 -16.24
CA LEU A 149 15.37 2.10 -16.23
C LEU A 149 16.87 2.41 -16.35
N ASP A 150 17.74 1.50 -15.90
CA ASP A 150 19.21 1.65 -15.98
C ASP A 150 19.76 1.62 -17.41
N LYS A 151 19.01 1.08 -18.39
CA LYS A 151 19.44 1.05 -19.80
C LYS A 151 19.05 2.30 -20.58
N GLN A 152 18.06 3.06 -20.12
CA GLN A 152 17.58 4.26 -20.82
C GLN A 152 18.35 5.52 -20.43
N SER A 153 18.85 5.62 -19.19
CA SER A 153 19.68 6.76 -18.74
C SER A 153 21.06 6.78 -19.40
N ALA A 154 21.63 5.62 -19.74
CA ALA A 154 22.90 5.51 -20.47
C ALA A 154 22.79 5.91 -21.96
N THR A 155 21.58 5.93 -22.53
CA THR A 155 21.32 6.31 -23.92
C THR A 155 20.83 7.76 -24.10
N ALA A 156 20.60 8.48 -23.00
CA ALA A 156 20.02 9.84 -23.00
C ALA A 156 21.03 10.96 -22.70
N SER A 157 22.34 10.69 -22.83
CA SER A 157 23.39 11.73 -22.80
C SER A 157 23.76 12.12 -24.24
N PRO A 158 23.50 13.38 -24.67
CA PRO A 158 24.19 13.95 -25.82
C PRO A 158 25.66 14.29 -25.50
#